data_AF-A0A4Q3WKW1-F1
#
_entry.id   AF-A0A4Q3WKW1-F1
#
_cell.length_a   1.000
_cell.length_b   1.000
_cell.length_c   1.000
_cell.angle_alpha   90.00
_cell.angle_beta   90.00
_cell.angle_gamma   90.00
#
_symmetry.space_group_name_H-M   'P 1'
#
loop_
_entity.id
_entity.type
_entity.pdbx_description
1 polymer ?
#
loop_
_entity_poly.entity_id
_entity_poly.type
_entity_poly.pdbx_seq_one_letter_code
_entity_poly.pdbx_strand_id
1 'polypeptide(L)'
;MQTRETDKAINIASFATLAAALGLSLPVIERLIAALWQWYKFAGYSNDGHISLSLNTGLLFSGLLAVIFGLALWFNRIAKRRPAPRAQIWSYWAMCIVVAAAAGYWLLGMSGLNAWRA
;
A
#
# COMPACT_ATOMS: atom_id res chain seq x y z
N MET A 1 -10.75 30.88 15.44
CA MET A 1 -11.55 29.64 15.61
C MET A 1 -11.47 28.74 14.37
N GLN A 2 -11.65 29.29 13.16
CA GLN A 2 -11.64 28.56 11.88
C GLN A 2 -10.34 27.80 11.56
N THR A 3 -9.17 28.32 11.96
CA THR A 3 -7.87 27.64 11.78
C THR A 3 -7.77 26.33 12.55
N ARG A 4 -8.29 26.29 13.77
CA ARG A 4 -8.24 25.11 14.66
C ARG A 4 -9.10 23.95 14.16
N GLU A 5 -10.29 24.25 13.63
CA GLU A 5 -11.17 23.26 12.97
C GLU A 5 -10.54 22.70 11.69
N THR A 6 -9.91 23.57 10.89
CA THR A 6 -9.25 23.14 9.65
C THR A 6 -8.05 22.21 9.94
N ASP A 7 -7.27 22.51 10.96
CA ASP A 7 -6.12 21.67 11.35
C ASP A 7 -6.56 20.33 11.92
N LYS A 8 -7.71 20.30 12.63
CA LYS A 8 -8.34 19.05 13.09
C LYS A 8 -8.80 18.20 11.90
N ALA A 9 -9.44 18.81 10.90
CA ALA A 9 -9.87 18.11 9.69
C ALA A 9 -8.69 17.52 8.91
N ILE A 10 -7.60 18.27 8.73
CA ILE A 10 -6.39 17.79 8.05
C ILE A 10 -5.75 16.62 8.81
N ASN A 11 -5.70 16.68 10.14
CA ASN A 11 -5.21 15.56 10.95
C ASN A 11 -6.08 14.31 10.75
N ILE A 12 -7.41 14.42 10.84
CA ILE A 12 -8.32 13.28 10.65
C ILE A 12 -8.17 12.70 9.24
N ALA A 13 -8.11 13.55 8.21
CA ALA A 13 -7.95 13.11 6.83
C ALA A 13 -6.59 12.42 6.60
N SER A 14 -5.51 12.94 7.19
CA SER A 14 -4.18 12.34 7.11
C SER A 14 -4.13 10.98 7.82
N PHE A 15 -4.81 10.85 8.96
CA PHE A 15 -4.95 9.58 9.67
C PHE A 15 -5.78 8.57 8.87
N ALA A 16 -6.91 8.99 8.30
CA ALA A 16 -7.73 8.15 7.43
C ALA A 16 -6.95 7.66 6.20
N THR A 17 -6.12 8.53 5.62
CA THR A 17 -5.25 8.17 4.48
C THR A 17 -4.22 7.12 4.89
N LEU A 18 -3.64 7.23 6.10
CA LEU A 18 -2.74 6.21 6.65
C LEU A 18 -3.46 4.88 6.90
N ALA A 19 -4.66 4.92 7.48
CA ALA A 19 -5.47 3.72 7.72
C ALA A 19 -5.85 3.03 6.41
N ALA A 20 -6.19 3.80 5.36
CA ALA A 20 -6.45 3.27 4.03
C ALA A 20 -5.19 2.64 3.40
N ALA A 21 -4.02 3.27 3.53
CA ALA A 21 -2.75 2.70 3.08
C ALA A 21 -2.44 1.37 3.78
N LEU A 22 -2.66 1.28 5.09
CA LEU A 22 -2.53 0.04 5.85
C LEU A 22 -3.53 -1.03 5.40
N GLY A 23 -4.81 -0.66 5.23
CA GLY A 23 -5.83 -1.58 4.73
C GLY A 23 -5.49 -2.16 3.35
N LEU A 24 -4.98 -1.32 2.44
CA LEU A 24 -4.52 -1.77 1.11
C LEU A 24 -3.24 -2.61 1.18
N SER A 25 -2.47 -2.58 2.28
CA SER A 25 -1.30 -3.45 2.44
C SER A 25 -1.67 -4.88 2.87
N LEU A 26 -2.85 -5.10 3.47
CA LEU A 26 -3.28 -6.41 3.96
C LEU A 26 -3.31 -7.50 2.88
N PRO A 27 -3.88 -7.27 1.67
CA PRO A 27 -3.86 -8.28 0.60
C PRO A 27 -2.45 -8.63 0.14
N VAL A 28 -1.50 -7.69 0.24
CA VAL A 28 -0.08 -7.94 -0.11
C VAL A 28 0.55 -8.87 0.92
N ILE A 29 0.30 -8.62 2.20
CA ILE A 29 0.80 -9.45 3.31
C ILE A 29 0.21 -10.87 3.22
N GLU A 30 -1.09 -10.99 3.00
CA GLU A 30 -1.76 -12.28 2.85
C GLU A 30 -1.15 -13.10 1.71
N ARG A 31 -0.90 -12.44 0.56
CA ARG A 31 -0.25 -13.09 -0.59
C ARG A 31 1.20 -13.43 -0.35
N LEU A 32 1.95 -12.61 0.38
CA LEU A 32 3.31 -12.92 0.79
C LEU A 32 3.35 -14.16 1.67
N ILE A 33 2.44 -14.27 2.64
CA ILE A 33 2.32 -15.45 3.51
C ILE A 33 1.95 -16.69 2.69
N ALA A 34 0.99 -16.57 1.77
CA ALA A 34 0.60 -17.67 0.90
C ALA A 34 1.77 -18.15 0.01
N ALA A 35 2.53 -17.22 -0.56
CA ALA A 35 3.71 -17.54 -1.38
C ALA A 35 4.82 -18.19 -0.55
N LEU A 36 5.10 -17.69 0.66
CA LEU A 36 6.05 -18.29 1.59
C LEU A 36 5.61 -19.69 2.03
N TRP A 37 4.31 -19.88 2.28
CA TRP A 37 3.75 -21.17 2.64
C TRP A 37 3.86 -22.18 1.49
N GLN A 38 3.59 -21.76 0.24
CA GLN A 38 3.80 -22.61 -0.93
C GLN A 38 5.28 -22.95 -1.12
N TRP A 39 6.18 -21.97 -0.97
CA TRP A 39 7.62 -22.22 -1.01
C TRP A 39 8.06 -23.24 0.04
N TYR A 40 7.56 -23.11 1.28
CA TYR A 40 7.85 -24.06 2.35
C TYR A 40 7.30 -25.46 2.06
N LYS A 41 6.04 -25.55 1.61
CA LYS A 41 5.36 -26.83 1.35
C LYS A 41 5.96 -27.59 0.17
N PHE A 42 6.42 -26.89 -0.86
CA PHE A 42 6.97 -27.47 -2.09
C PHE A 42 8.47 -27.25 -2.24
N ALA A 43 9.18 -26.98 -1.13
CA ALA A 43 10.63 -26.81 -1.14
C ALA A 43 11.31 -28.05 -1.77
N GLY A 44 11.80 -27.91 -3.00
CA GLY A 44 12.44 -28.98 -3.78
C GLY A 44 11.65 -29.48 -5.01
N TYR A 45 10.40 -29.07 -5.21
CA TYR A 45 9.61 -29.36 -6.42
C TYR A 45 9.47 -28.10 -7.27
N SER A 46 10.29 -27.97 -8.33
CA SER A 46 10.47 -26.69 -9.04
C SER A 46 9.30 -26.23 -9.92
N ASN A 47 8.26 -27.06 -10.12
CA ASN A 47 7.19 -26.81 -11.10
C ASN A 47 5.76 -26.94 -10.54
N ASP A 48 5.58 -27.36 -9.29
CA ASP A 48 4.25 -27.64 -8.74
C ASP A 48 3.88 -26.62 -7.66
N GLY A 49 3.08 -25.63 -8.05
CA GLY A 49 2.48 -24.66 -7.13
C GLY A 49 2.78 -23.21 -7.49
N HIS A 50 2.08 -22.68 -8.49
CA HIS A 50 2.05 -21.24 -8.74
C HIS A 50 0.74 -20.65 -8.24
N ILE A 51 0.81 -19.50 -7.58
CA ILE A 51 -0.38 -18.67 -7.33
C ILE A 51 -0.57 -17.77 -8.56
N SER A 52 -1.74 -17.89 -9.19
CA SER A 52 -2.08 -17.02 -10.32
C SER A 52 -2.39 -15.61 -9.83
N LEU A 53 -1.67 -14.62 -10.34
CA LEU A 53 -1.93 -13.21 -10.12
C LEU A 53 -2.65 -12.63 -11.34
N SER A 54 -3.88 -12.12 -11.16
CA SER A 54 -4.55 -11.40 -12.23
C SER A 54 -3.89 -10.05 -12.47
N LEU A 55 -3.51 -9.80 -13.73
CA LEU A 55 -2.94 -8.52 -14.17
C LEU A 55 -3.96 -7.38 -14.01
N ASN A 56 -5.24 -7.65 -14.29
CA ASN A 56 -6.34 -6.70 -14.10
C ASN A 56 -6.47 -6.29 -12.63
N THR A 57 -6.42 -7.24 -11.70
CA THR A 57 -6.41 -6.94 -10.26
C THR A 57 -5.17 -6.12 -9.87
N GLY A 58 -4.02 -6.41 -10.46
CA GLY A 58 -2.79 -5.65 -10.19
C GLY A 58 -2.84 -4.20 -10.67
N LEU A 59 -3.46 -3.95 -11.83
CA LEU A 59 -3.68 -2.59 -12.34
C LEU A 59 -4.67 -1.82 -11.46
N LEU A 60 -5.79 -2.42 -11.08
CA LEU A 60 -6.77 -1.81 -10.18
C LEU A 60 -6.14 -1.49 -8.81
N PHE A 61 -5.40 -2.44 -8.24
CA PHE A 61 -4.70 -2.26 -6.98
C PHE A 61 -3.67 -1.13 -7.04
N SER A 62 -2.86 -1.10 -8.10
CA SER A 62 -1.88 -0.02 -8.32
C SER A 62 -2.55 1.34 -8.51
N GLY A 63 -3.71 1.39 -9.17
CA GLY A 63 -4.52 2.60 -9.31
C GLY A 63 -5.01 3.13 -7.95
N LEU A 64 -5.55 2.25 -7.10
CA LEU A 64 -5.98 2.62 -5.75
C LEU A 64 -4.80 3.13 -4.91
N LEU A 65 -3.65 2.45 -4.95
CA LEU A 65 -2.43 2.90 -4.30
C LEU A 65 -1.99 4.29 -4.80
N ALA A 66 -2.02 4.53 -6.11
CA ALA A 66 -1.68 5.85 -6.68
C ALA A 66 -2.59 6.97 -6.17
N VAL A 67 -3.91 6.71 -6.03
CA VAL A 67 -4.86 7.68 -5.45
C VAL A 67 -4.51 7.98 -3.99
N ILE A 68 -4.26 6.96 -3.17
CA ILE A 68 -3.89 7.14 -1.76
C ILE A 68 -2.55 7.87 -1.64
N PHE A 69 -1.57 7.56 -2.49
CA PHE A 69 -0.30 8.29 -2.55
C PHE A 69 -0.50 9.76 -2.90
N GLY A 70 -1.33 10.06 -3.89
CA GLY A 70 -1.67 11.42 -4.29
C GLY A 70 -2.31 12.22 -3.15
N LEU A 71 -3.28 11.62 -2.44
CA LEU A 71 -3.91 12.21 -1.26
C LEU A 71 -2.90 12.45 -0.13
N ALA A 72 -2.06 11.45 0.16
CA ALA A 72 -1.02 11.57 1.18
C ALA A 72 -0.01 12.68 0.85
N LEU A 73 0.44 12.76 -0.41
CA LEU A 73 1.33 13.82 -0.87
C LEU A 73 0.67 15.20 -0.77
N TRP A 74 -0.61 15.31 -1.12
CA TRP A 74 -1.38 16.54 -1.01
C TRP A 74 -1.48 17.01 0.45
N PHE A 75 -1.87 16.13 1.36
CA PHE A 75 -1.94 16.45 2.79
C PHE A 75 -0.57 16.77 3.38
N ASN A 76 0.49 16.07 2.98
CA ASN A 76 1.87 16.39 3.40
C ASN A 76 2.27 17.81 2.96
N ARG A 77 1.97 18.19 1.72
CA ARG A 77 2.24 19.55 1.20
C ARG A 77 1.46 20.63 1.95
N ILE A 78 0.19 20.38 2.27
CA ILE A 78 -0.62 21.31 3.07
C ILE A 78 -0.07 21.40 4.50
N ALA A 79 0.23 20.27 5.12
CA ALA A 79 0.74 20.19 6.48
C ALA A 79 2.11 20.88 6.62
N LYS A 80 2.99 20.82 5.62
CA LYS A 80 4.25 21.58 5.60
C LYS A 80 4.07 23.11 5.63
N ARG A 81 2.95 23.62 5.11
CA ARG A 81 2.64 25.06 5.09
C ARG A 81 1.91 25.51 6.36
N ARG A 82 1.69 24.62 7.33
CA ARG A 82 0.91 24.87 8.56
C ARG A 82 1.60 24.28 9.79
N PRO A 83 1.27 24.72 11.01
CA PRO A 83 1.80 24.12 12.24
C PRO A 83 1.09 22.79 12.60
N ALA A 84 1.01 21.85 11.66
CA ALA A 84 0.34 20.56 11.81
C ALA A 84 1.32 19.37 11.69
N PRO A 85 2.25 19.18 12.66
CA PRO A 85 3.32 18.20 12.56
C PRO A 85 2.82 16.74 12.52
N ARG A 86 1.68 16.44 13.17
CA ARG A 86 1.10 15.09 13.17
C ARG A 86 0.60 14.67 11.78
N ALA A 87 -0.17 15.53 11.12
CA ALA A 87 -0.62 15.31 9.76
C ALA A 87 0.56 15.05 8.80
N GLN A 88 1.64 15.82 8.92
CA GLN A 88 2.83 15.63 8.11
C GLN A 88 3.46 14.24 8.30
N ILE A 89 3.62 13.80 9.56
CA ILE A 89 4.16 12.47 9.88
C ILE A 89 3.24 11.38 9.33
N TRP A 90 1.92 11.46 9.57
CA TRP A 90 0.97 10.45 9.11
C TRP A 90 0.91 10.34 7.59
N SER A 91 0.88 11.47 6.88
CA SER A 91 0.93 11.50 5.43
C SER A 91 2.25 10.94 4.89
N TYR A 92 3.38 11.23 5.53
CA TYR A 92 4.67 10.66 5.12
C TYR A 92 4.70 9.14 5.28
N TRP A 93 4.24 8.61 6.42
CA TRP A 93 4.13 7.16 6.62
C TRP A 93 3.19 6.51 5.61
N ALA A 94 2.06 7.15 5.29
CA ALA A 94 1.13 6.65 4.29
C ALA A 94 1.82 6.54 2.91
N MET A 95 2.61 7.54 2.51
CA MET A 95 3.40 7.49 1.27
C MET A 95 4.38 6.31 1.27
N CYS A 96 5.14 6.11 2.35
CA CYS A 96 6.09 5.00 2.46
C CYS A 96 5.40 3.62 2.38
N ILE A 97 4.29 3.44 3.10
CA ILE A 97 3.52 2.19 3.09
C ILE A 97 2.98 1.89 1.70
N VAL A 98 2.43 2.89 1.02
CA VAL A 98 1.90 2.73 -0.34
C VAL A 98 3.00 2.30 -1.32
N VAL A 99 4.17 2.94 -1.27
CA VAL A 99 5.31 2.59 -2.12
C VAL A 99 5.79 1.17 -1.82
N ALA A 100 5.92 0.81 -0.53
CA ALA A 100 6.32 -0.53 -0.12
C ALA A 100 5.31 -1.59 -0.55
N ALA A 101 4.00 -1.32 -0.43
CA ALA A 101 2.94 -2.22 -0.85
C ALA A 101 2.92 -2.41 -2.38
N ALA A 102 3.09 -1.33 -3.15
CA ALA A 102 3.20 -1.40 -4.61
C ALA A 102 4.41 -2.24 -5.02
N ALA A 103 5.60 -1.91 -4.49
CA ALA A 103 6.82 -2.64 -4.79
C ALA A 103 6.70 -4.12 -4.41
N GLY A 104 6.20 -4.42 -3.20
CA GLY A 104 6.00 -5.78 -2.72
C GLY A 104 5.04 -6.58 -3.60
N TYR A 105 3.94 -5.98 -4.02
CA TYR A 105 2.96 -6.65 -4.88
C TYR A 105 3.51 -6.99 -6.27
N TRP A 106 4.26 -6.06 -6.89
CA TRP A 106 4.87 -6.30 -8.19
C TRP A 106 6.05 -7.27 -8.11
N LEU A 107 6.88 -7.19 -7.07
CA LEU A 107 7.95 -8.16 -6.81
C LEU A 107 7.40 -9.56 -6.57
N LEU A 108 6.28 -9.68 -5.85
CA LEU A 108 5.58 -10.95 -5.70
C LEU A 108 5.20 -11.51 -7.07
N GLY A 109 4.60 -10.72 -7.95
CA GLY A 109 4.25 -11.18 -9.30
C GLY A 109 5.45 -11.47 -10.22
N MET A 110 6.61 -10.86 -9.98
CA MET A 110 7.86 -11.16 -10.72
C MET A 110 8.61 -12.38 -10.16
N SER A 111 8.30 -12.81 -8.93
CA SER A 111 8.92 -13.99 -8.33
C SER A 111 8.48 -15.27 -9.04
N GLY A 112 9.37 -16.25 -9.17
CA GLY A 112 9.05 -17.56 -9.78
C GLY A 112 7.95 -18.36 -9.05
N LEU A 113 7.51 -17.87 -7.88
CA LEU A 113 6.39 -18.42 -7.11
C LEU A 113 5.02 -18.00 -7.65
N ASN A 114 4.94 -16.90 -8.39
CA ASN A 114 3.69 -16.35 -8.89
C ASN A 114 3.75 -16.18 -10.41
N ALA A 115 2.62 -16.43 -11.07
CA ALA A 115 2.50 -16.22 -12.50
C ALA A 115 1.42 -15.17 -12.78
N TRP A 116 1.80 -14.08 -13.46
CA TRP A 116 0.83 -13.14 -14.00
C TRP A 116 -0.04 -13.81 -15.06
N ARG A 117 -1.36 -13.68 -14.94
CA ARG A 117 -2.34 -14.10 -15.92
C ARG A 117 -3.28 -12.93 -16.22
N ALA A 118 -3.61 -12.75 -17.49
CA ALA A 118 -4.54 -11.72 -17.95
C ALA A 118 -5.99 -12.11 -17.63
#